data_AF-A0AAE1IM47-F1
#
_entry.id   AF-A0AAE1IM47-F1
#
_cell.length_a   1.000
_cell.length_b   1.000
_cell.length_c   1.000
_cell.angle_alpha   90.00
_cell.angle_beta   90.00
_cell.angle_gamma   90.00
#
_symmetry.space_group_name_H-M   'P 1'
#
loop_
_entity.id
_entity.type
_entity.pdbx_description
1 polymer ?
#
loop_
_entity_poly.entity_id
_entity_poly.type
_entity_poly.pdbx_seq_one_letter_code
_entity_poly.pdbx_strand_id
1 'polypeptide(L)'
;MSLLTLIDGKDGHPIWILGGRQNQFADLSDGAATNISWQHDARIIPSSNTTDEAHITLFDNHGEYSGPCQGKCQTRALRIAVNQVLHTARVVGEFFHPENIDSGAMGGYQTLDSGNIMTGWGYYPGFVEYTSDGTPVMDFQRGAIGGEPLPDMFAYRVNKGDWKGSPSWAPSVAADAPNNSTLNATVYVSWNGATDVASWAIFASNDHSSINNYTNLVAESPRHGFETAISLSSKNTTRRYVGAAAVSSSGDVLGSTIVIDLQNGGKPATVESGIVTLKPPSPSPPPSSASGSRRTGSECITGEEEGGHGVDTEKRDTGW
;
A
#
# COMPACT_ATOMS: atom_id res chain seq x y z
N MET A 1 23.19 -4.71 29.06
CA MET A 1 21.98 -3.99 29.51
C MET A 1 21.62 -2.99 28.44
N SER A 2 20.43 -3.09 27.88
CA SER A 2 19.96 -2.13 26.86
C SER A 2 19.18 -1.01 27.50
N LEU A 3 18.95 0.06 26.74
CA LEU A 3 18.15 1.21 27.13
C LEU A 3 17.45 1.81 25.92
N LEU A 4 16.42 2.60 26.18
CA LEU A 4 15.77 3.50 25.22
C LEU A 4 16.03 4.93 25.65
N THR A 5 16.39 5.79 24.70
CA THR A 5 16.61 7.22 24.96
C THR A 5 15.71 8.03 24.04
N LEU A 6 14.92 8.93 24.64
CA LEU A 6 14.30 10.01 23.87
C LEU A 6 15.27 11.18 23.80
N ILE A 7 15.47 11.72 22.61
CA ILE A 7 16.41 12.80 22.33
C ILE A 7 15.63 13.99 21.76
N ASP A 8 15.99 15.20 22.18
CA ASP A 8 15.47 16.43 21.57
C ASP A 8 15.99 16.57 20.13
N GLY A 9 15.08 16.66 19.17
CA GLY A 9 15.41 16.74 17.75
C GLY A 9 16.07 18.05 17.31
N LYS A 10 16.14 19.08 18.17
CA LYS A 10 16.74 20.39 17.85
C LYS A 10 18.21 20.48 18.24
N ASP A 11 18.57 19.99 19.42
CA ASP A 11 19.92 20.16 19.98
C ASP A 11 20.60 18.84 20.38
N GLY A 12 19.89 17.71 20.28
CA GLY A 12 20.44 16.37 20.52
C GLY A 12 20.61 16.01 21.99
N HIS A 13 20.09 16.80 22.96
CA HIS A 13 20.18 16.42 24.37
C HIS A 13 19.21 15.27 24.71
N PRO A 14 19.60 14.31 25.59
CA PRO A 14 18.68 13.31 26.09
C PRO A 14 17.57 13.95 26.93
N ILE A 15 16.31 13.75 26.52
CA ILE A 15 15.13 14.17 27.30
C ILE A 15 14.92 13.19 28.46
N TRP A 16 14.94 11.89 28.17
CA TRP A 16 14.91 10.86 29.19
C TRP A 16 15.54 9.53 28.74
N ILE A 17 15.88 8.69 29.72
CA ILE A 17 16.46 7.35 29.51
C ILE A 17 15.66 6.30 30.29
N LEU A 18 15.15 5.29 29.58
CA LEU A 18 14.42 4.14 30.13
C LEU A 18 15.28 2.87 30.03
N GLY A 19 15.46 2.19 31.15
CA GLY A 19 16.25 0.96 31.24
C GLY A 19 17.76 1.16 31.34
N GLY A 20 18.48 0.06 31.51
CA GLY A 20 19.94 0.04 31.63
C GLY A 20 20.49 0.75 32.88
N ARG A 21 21.81 0.99 32.90
CA ARG A 21 22.51 1.58 34.06
C ARG A 21 22.16 3.06 34.31
N GLN A 22 21.61 3.74 33.30
CA GLN A 22 21.24 5.16 33.36
C GLN A 22 19.72 5.34 33.41
N ASN A 23 18.97 4.31 33.79
CA ASN A 23 17.53 4.37 33.91
C ASN A 23 17.08 5.52 34.83
N GLN A 24 16.10 6.29 34.37
CA GLN A 24 15.54 7.43 35.09
C GLN A 24 14.11 7.17 35.61
N PHE A 25 13.54 5.98 35.40
CA PHE A 25 12.15 5.69 35.73
C PHE A 25 12.02 4.66 36.85
N ALA A 26 11.13 4.92 37.82
CA ALA A 26 10.68 3.89 38.76
C ALA A 26 9.79 2.88 38.01
N ASP A 27 10.20 1.62 38.03
CA ASP A 27 9.45 0.52 37.41
C ASP A 27 8.30 0.08 38.33
N LEU A 28 7.08 0.14 37.83
CA LEU A 28 5.85 -0.26 38.53
C LEU A 28 5.34 -1.63 38.08
N SER A 29 6.22 -2.46 37.50
CA SER A 29 5.94 -3.79 36.97
C SER A 29 7.04 -4.77 37.35
N ASP A 30 7.58 -4.64 38.56
CA ASP A 30 8.59 -5.54 39.14
C ASP A 30 9.84 -5.72 38.24
N GLY A 31 10.23 -4.66 37.54
CA GLY A 31 11.38 -4.65 36.62
C GLY A 31 11.02 -5.01 35.18
N ALA A 32 9.80 -5.46 34.90
CA ALA A 32 9.39 -5.88 33.56
C ALA A 32 9.31 -4.72 32.55
N ALA A 33 9.20 -3.46 32.99
CA ALA A 33 9.17 -2.31 32.09
C ALA A 33 10.59 -1.79 31.74
N THR A 34 11.58 -2.05 32.58
CA THR A 34 12.94 -1.48 32.46
C THR A 34 14.01 -2.53 32.14
N ASN A 35 13.73 -3.82 32.38
CA ASN A 35 14.60 -4.93 32.04
C ASN A 35 14.31 -5.44 30.62
N ILE A 36 14.74 -4.65 29.64
CA ILE A 36 14.67 -4.99 28.22
C ILE A 36 16.08 -5.25 27.68
N SER A 37 16.21 -6.11 26.67
CA SER A 37 17.48 -6.24 25.95
C SER A 37 17.30 -6.62 24.49
N TRP A 38 18.32 -6.28 23.69
CA TRP A 38 18.33 -6.52 22.24
C TRP A 38 17.10 -6.03 21.48
N GLN A 39 16.44 -4.99 21.98
CA GLN A 39 15.12 -4.59 21.51
C GLN A 39 15.12 -3.97 20.11
N HIS A 40 14.04 -4.17 19.38
CA HIS A 40 13.78 -3.63 18.05
C HIS A 40 12.46 -2.86 17.99
N ASP A 41 12.30 -2.06 16.94
CA ASP A 41 11.04 -1.42 16.55
C ASP A 41 10.39 -0.57 17.67
N ALA A 42 11.21 0.12 18.46
CA ALA A 42 10.72 1.03 19.48
C ALA A 42 9.99 2.22 18.84
N ARG A 43 8.72 2.43 19.23
CA ARG A 43 7.85 3.50 18.72
C ARG A 43 7.12 4.17 19.87
N ILE A 44 6.99 5.49 19.80
CA ILE A 44 6.11 6.24 20.69
C ILE A 44 4.72 6.26 20.07
N ILE A 45 3.73 5.82 20.82
CA ILE A 45 2.31 5.95 20.52
C ILE A 45 1.78 7.11 21.37
N PRO A 46 1.33 8.22 20.76
CA PRO A 46 0.72 9.32 21.49
C PRO A 46 -0.51 8.83 22.26
N SER A 47 -0.59 9.15 23.56
CA SER A 47 -1.83 8.98 24.33
C SER A 47 -2.82 10.07 23.88
N SER A 48 -4.05 9.69 23.56
CA SER A 48 -5.09 10.65 23.17
C SER A 48 -5.66 11.44 24.34
N ASN A 49 -5.39 11.02 25.58
CA ASN A 49 -6.18 11.44 26.74
C ASN A 49 -5.37 12.09 27.88
N THR A 50 -4.04 12.10 27.82
CA THR A 50 -3.18 12.69 28.86
C THR A 50 -1.88 13.24 28.27
N THR A 51 -1.48 14.45 28.67
CA THR A 51 -0.21 15.07 28.24
C THR A 51 1.02 14.43 28.87
N ASP A 52 0.83 13.74 30.01
CA ASP A 52 1.94 13.35 30.88
C ASP A 52 2.36 11.88 30.69
N GLU A 53 1.54 11.08 30.01
CA GLU A 53 1.80 9.66 29.73
C GLU A 53 1.99 9.42 28.23
N ALA A 54 3.13 8.83 27.87
CA ALA A 54 3.40 8.32 26.53
C ALA A 54 3.43 6.80 26.57
N HIS A 55 2.91 6.14 25.54
CA HIS A 55 3.09 4.70 25.39
C HIS A 55 4.25 4.43 24.44
N ILE A 56 5.07 3.45 24.77
CA ILE A 56 6.16 2.96 23.93
C ILE A 56 5.84 1.51 23.59
N THR A 57 5.83 1.18 22.30
CA THR A 57 5.82 -0.20 21.84
C THR A 57 7.18 -0.60 21.34
N LEU A 58 7.57 -1.84 21.57
CA LEU A 58 8.82 -2.41 21.08
C LEU A 58 8.70 -3.93 20.98
N PHE A 59 9.67 -4.54 20.33
CA PHE A 59 9.92 -5.96 20.40
C PHE A 59 11.15 -6.20 21.27
N ASP A 60 10.97 -6.82 22.44
CA ASP A 60 12.04 -7.16 23.40
C ASP A 60 12.54 -8.56 23.09
N ASN A 61 13.61 -8.68 22.30
CA ASN A 61 14.23 -9.97 21.95
C ASN A 61 14.84 -10.66 23.18
N HIS A 62 15.22 -9.89 24.19
CA HIS A 62 15.75 -10.34 25.48
C HIS A 62 17.05 -11.18 25.44
N GLY A 63 17.64 -11.39 24.26
CA GLY A 63 18.87 -12.15 24.06
C GLY A 63 19.18 -12.37 22.59
N GLU A 64 20.26 -13.11 22.31
CA GLU A 64 20.71 -13.44 20.94
C GLU A 64 20.18 -14.80 20.45
N TYR A 65 19.62 -15.61 21.35
CA TYR A 65 19.16 -16.95 21.03
C TYR A 65 17.85 -16.93 20.25
N SER A 66 17.76 -17.77 19.23
CA SER A 66 16.55 -17.98 18.42
C SER A 66 16.22 -19.48 18.38
N GLY A 67 15.00 -19.83 18.77
CA GLY A 67 14.55 -21.23 18.81
C GLY A 67 13.56 -21.49 19.93
N PRO A 68 13.23 -22.76 20.24
CA PRO A 68 12.38 -23.10 21.37
C PRO A 68 12.96 -22.55 22.68
N CYS A 69 12.10 -21.99 23.53
CA CYS A 69 12.52 -21.40 24.80
C CYS A 69 13.27 -22.43 25.66
N GLN A 70 14.42 -22.04 26.24
CA GLN A 70 15.24 -22.89 27.11
C GLN A 70 14.74 -22.91 28.58
N GLY A 71 13.48 -22.52 28.79
CA GLY A 71 12.88 -22.27 30.09
C GLY A 71 11.65 -21.37 29.93
N LYS A 72 11.53 -20.36 30.80
CA LYS A 72 10.52 -19.30 30.62
C LYS A 72 10.91 -18.46 29.41
N CYS A 73 10.04 -18.37 28.41
CA CYS A 73 10.23 -17.49 27.25
C CYS A 73 10.44 -16.04 27.69
N GLN A 74 11.36 -15.36 27.03
CA GLN A 74 11.71 -13.99 27.37
C GLN A 74 11.46 -13.03 26.21
N THR A 75 11.51 -13.52 24.97
CA THR A 75 11.17 -12.74 23.78
C THR A 75 9.70 -12.36 23.80
N ARG A 76 9.40 -11.06 23.66
CA ARG A 76 8.03 -10.56 23.71
C ARG A 76 7.82 -9.29 22.92
N ALA A 77 6.63 -9.15 22.36
CA ALA A 77 6.10 -7.87 21.91
C ALA A 77 5.61 -7.10 23.15
N LEU A 78 6.07 -5.87 23.36
CA LEU A 78 5.92 -5.16 24.62
C LEU A 78 5.37 -3.75 24.42
N ARG A 79 4.39 -3.37 25.24
CA ARG A 79 3.87 -2.01 25.36
C ARG A 79 4.09 -1.51 26.79
N ILE A 80 4.81 -0.41 26.92
CA ILE A 80 5.13 0.26 28.19
C ILE A 80 4.41 1.61 28.21
N ALA A 81 3.82 1.97 29.34
CA ALA A 81 3.40 3.35 29.61
C ALA A 81 4.50 4.04 30.43
N VAL A 82 4.85 5.26 30.02
CA VAL A 82 5.88 6.09 30.63
C VAL A 82 5.26 7.41 31.05
N ASN A 83 5.29 7.70 32.34
CA ASN A 83 4.90 9.00 32.87
C ASN A 83 6.15 9.88 33.00
N GLN A 84 6.23 10.94 32.21
CA GLN A 84 7.42 11.78 32.13
C GLN A 84 7.54 12.76 33.30
N VAL A 85 6.44 13.07 33.98
CA VAL A 85 6.42 13.99 35.14
C VAL A 85 6.78 13.25 36.42
N LEU A 86 6.16 12.08 36.64
CA LEU A 86 6.38 11.25 37.82
C LEU A 86 7.62 10.36 37.69
N HIS A 87 8.23 10.29 36.49
CA HIS A 87 9.32 9.37 36.18
C HIS A 87 8.98 7.94 36.58
N THR A 88 7.82 7.44 36.12
CA THR A 88 7.42 6.03 36.32
C THR A 88 7.21 5.32 34.99
N ALA A 89 7.46 4.01 34.97
CA ALA A 89 7.23 3.15 33.83
C ALA A 89 6.49 1.88 34.25
N ARG A 90 5.54 1.41 33.44
CA ARG A 90 4.79 0.17 33.70
C ARG A 90 4.47 -0.57 32.40
N VAL A 91 4.41 -1.90 32.47
CA VAL A 91 3.91 -2.72 31.37
C VAL A 91 2.40 -2.52 31.24
N VAL A 92 1.94 -2.29 30.01
CA VAL A 92 0.52 -2.18 29.65
C VAL A 92 0.05 -3.45 28.94
N GLY A 93 0.94 -4.09 28.18
CA GLY A 93 0.67 -5.34 27.51
C GLY A 93 1.98 -6.01 27.09
N GLU A 94 2.00 -7.34 27.19
CA GLU A 94 3.09 -8.18 26.73
C GLU A 94 2.53 -9.40 26.01
N PHE A 95 3.15 -9.77 24.90
CA PHE A 95 2.67 -10.82 24.01
C PHE A 95 3.82 -11.78 23.71
N PHE A 96 3.60 -13.06 23.99
CA PHE A 96 4.54 -14.14 23.74
C PHE A 96 4.08 -14.97 22.55
N HIS A 97 5.02 -15.62 21.86
CA HIS A 97 4.68 -16.49 20.74
C HIS A 97 3.91 -17.72 21.27
N PRO A 98 2.79 -18.14 20.63
CA PRO A 98 1.98 -19.28 21.11
C PRO A 98 2.77 -20.59 21.19
N GLU A 99 3.75 -20.78 20.32
CA GLU A 99 4.60 -21.97 20.25
C GLU A 99 5.84 -21.95 21.16
N ASN A 100 5.92 -21.03 22.14
CA ASN A 100 7.02 -20.93 23.10
C ASN A 100 8.41 -20.87 22.44
N ILE A 101 8.63 -19.81 21.65
CA ILE A 101 9.91 -19.53 21.01
C ILE A 101 10.54 -18.23 21.54
N ASP A 102 11.86 -18.20 21.50
CA ASP A 102 12.65 -16.98 21.57
C ASP A 102 13.15 -16.60 20.17
N SER A 103 13.30 -15.30 19.94
CA SER A 103 13.81 -14.73 18.69
C SER A 103 14.84 -13.68 19.01
N GLY A 104 16.10 -13.96 18.71
CA GLY A 104 17.22 -13.15 19.17
C GLY A 104 17.53 -11.92 18.32
N ALA A 105 16.81 -11.71 17.22
CA ALA A 105 17.02 -10.55 16.35
C ALA A 105 15.73 -10.13 15.65
N MET A 106 15.67 -8.84 15.26
CA MET A 106 14.59 -8.27 14.48
C MET A 106 13.25 -8.35 15.21
N GLY A 107 12.13 -8.25 14.48
CA GLY A 107 10.79 -8.33 15.04
C GLY A 107 10.14 -6.95 15.13
N GLY A 108 8.87 -6.94 15.47
CA GLY A 108 8.11 -5.70 15.50
C GLY A 108 6.77 -5.83 16.21
N TYR A 109 6.20 -4.68 16.52
CA TYR A 109 4.93 -4.54 17.20
C TYR A 109 4.09 -3.50 16.47
N GLN A 110 2.84 -3.83 16.17
CA GLN A 110 1.88 -2.89 15.62
C GLN A 110 0.52 -3.04 16.32
N THR A 111 0.01 -1.96 16.91
CA THR A 111 -1.42 -1.88 17.27
C THR A 111 -2.24 -1.60 16.02
N LEU A 112 -3.27 -2.41 15.78
CA LEU A 112 -4.23 -2.24 14.68
C LEU A 112 -5.43 -1.40 15.13
N ASP A 113 -6.17 -0.83 14.17
CA ASP A 113 -7.36 -0.02 14.45
C ASP A 113 -8.47 -0.79 15.19
N SER A 114 -8.50 -2.13 15.05
CA SER A 114 -9.39 -3.01 15.80
C SER A 114 -9.03 -3.15 17.28
N GLY A 115 -7.87 -2.65 17.69
CA GLY A 115 -7.27 -2.89 19.01
C GLY A 115 -6.45 -4.18 19.10
N ASN A 116 -6.46 -5.01 18.05
CA ASN A 116 -5.59 -6.19 17.95
C ASN A 116 -4.12 -5.77 17.81
N ILE A 117 -3.22 -6.69 18.16
CA ILE A 117 -1.78 -6.50 18.08
C ILE A 117 -1.20 -7.44 17.03
N MET A 118 -0.54 -6.88 16.03
CA MET A 118 0.23 -7.63 15.05
C MET A 118 1.71 -7.65 15.47
N THR A 119 2.29 -8.84 15.52
CA THR A 119 3.69 -9.04 15.91
C THR A 119 4.43 -9.80 14.83
N GLY A 120 5.48 -9.19 14.28
CA GLY A 120 6.48 -9.90 13.49
C GLY A 120 7.51 -10.50 14.43
N TRP A 121 7.79 -11.80 14.30
CA TRP A 121 8.68 -12.51 15.23
C TRP A 121 10.15 -12.55 14.77
N GLY A 122 10.52 -11.68 13.82
CA GLY A 122 11.91 -11.36 13.53
C GLY A 122 12.66 -12.50 12.87
N TYR A 123 13.75 -12.95 13.50
CA TYR A 123 14.53 -14.10 13.02
C TYR A 123 13.67 -15.36 12.87
N TYR A 124 12.70 -15.55 13.76
CA TYR A 124 11.72 -16.60 13.60
C TYR A 124 10.82 -16.32 12.38
N PRO A 125 10.61 -17.31 11.49
CA PRO A 125 9.97 -17.11 10.20
C PRO A 125 8.45 -17.03 10.29
N GLY A 126 7.91 -16.11 11.09
CA GLY A 126 6.47 -16.00 11.29
C GLY A 126 5.99 -14.71 11.91
N PHE A 127 4.68 -14.58 11.98
CA PHE A 127 4.00 -13.45 12.59
C PHE A 127 2.67 -13.89 13.18
N VAL A 128 2.25 -13.20 14.25
CA VAL A 128 1.06 -13.54 15.00
C VAL A 128 0.22 -12.29 15.22
N GLU A 129 -1.09 -12.41 15.03
CA GLU A 129 -2.06 -11.41 15.46
C GLU A 129 -2.75 -11.88 16.73
N TYR A 130 -2.81 -10.98 17.71
CA TYR A 130 -3.45 -11.20 18.99
C TYR A 130 -4.62 -10.23 19.16
N THR A 131 -5.66 -10.66 19.85
CA THR A 131 -6.58 -9.72 20.51
C THR A 131 -5.85 -8.95 21.61
N SER A 132 -6.44 -7.83 22.06
CA SER A 132 -5.84 -6.98 23.09
C SER A 132 -5.58 -7.67 24.44
N ASP A 133 -6.27 -8.79 24.71
CA ASP A 133 -6.08 -9.62 25.91
C ASP A 133 -4.98 -10.69 25.78
N GLY A 134 -4.34 -10.79 24.61
CA GLY A 134 -3.26 -11.73 24.34
C GLY A 134 -3.69 -13.05 23.70
N THR A 135 -4.96 -13.23 23.33
CA THR A 135 -5.41 -14.44 22.62
C THR A 135 -4.95 -14.40 21.14
N PRO A 136 -4.20 -15.42 20.65
CA PRO A 136 -3.83 -15.49 19.24
C PRO A 136 -5.07 -15.72 18.36
N VAL A 137 -5.23 -14.92 17.31
CA VAL A 137 -6.32 -15.05 16.31
C VAL A 137 -5.81 -15.36 14.91
N MET A 138 -4.50 -15.20 14.68
CA MET A 138 -3.80 -15.66 13.48
C MET A 138 -2.36 -15.99 13.85
N ASP A 139 -1.88 -17.16 13.46
CA ASP A 139 -0.46 -17.53 13.49
C ASP A 139 -0.05 -17.96 12.09
N PHE A 140 0.94 -17.28 11.51
CA PHE A 140 1.44 -17.56 10.18
C PHE A 140 2.92 -17.94 10.24
N GLN A 141 3.23 -19.09 9.67
CA GLN A 141 4.58 -19.65 9.63
C GLN A 141 5.04 -19.80 8.18
N ARG A 142 6.17 -19.18 7.85
CA ARG A 142 6.87 -19.28 6.56
C ARG A 142 7.83 -20.47 6.50
N GLY A 143 8.18 -21.05 7.64
CA GLY A 143 9.09 -22.18 7.77
C GLY A 143 8.82 -22.96 9.06
N ALA A 144 9.47 -24.11 9.20
CA ALA A 144 9.28 -24.98 10.36
C ALA A 144 9.92 -24.40 11.63
N ILE A 145 9.18 -24.44 12.74
CA ILE A 145 9.68 -24.09 14.08
C ILE A 145 10.70 -25.13 14.55
N GLY A 146 11.84 -24.69 15.07
CA GLY A 146 12.86 -25.58 15.64
C GLY A 146 13.58 -26.47 14.63
N GLY A 147 13.29 -26.30 13.33
CA GLY A 147 14.04 -26.92 12.25
C GLY A 147 15.28 -26.12 11.87
N GLU A 148 16.04 -26.64 10.91
CA GLU A 148 17.18 -25.93 10.33
C GLU A 148 16.74 -24.58 9.74
N PRO A 149 17.40 -23.46 10.10
CA PRO A 149 17.11 -22.16 9.53
C PRO A 149 17.27 -22.21 8.00
N LEU A 150 16.20 -21.89 7.28
CA LEU A 150 16.24 -21.73 5.83
C LEU A 150 16.55 -20.26 5.48
N PRO A 151 17.42 -20.02 4.48
CA PRO A 151 17.69 -18.66 4.00
C PRO A 151 16.39 -17.90 3.66
N ASP A 152 16.36 -16.61 4.02
CA ASP A 152 15.29 -15.65 3.70
C ASP A 152 13.87 -16.02 4.22
N MET A 153 13.77 -16.92 5.20
CA MET A 153 12.49 -17.27 5.83
C MET A 153 12.09 -16.35 6.98
N PHE A 154 13.03 -15.61 7.57
CA PHE A 154 12.74 -14.66 8.65
C PHE A 154 11.70 -13.60 8.24
N ALA A 155 10.93 -13.11 9.21
CA ALA A 155 9.97 -12.02 9.04
C ALA A 155 10.50 -10.79 9.80
N TYR A 156 11.43 -10.05 9.18
CA TYR A 156 12.16 -8.95 9.81
C TYR A 156 11.22 -7.96 10.53
N ARG A 157 10.19 -7.48 9.82
CA ARG A 157 9.05 -6.72 10.33
C ARG A 157 7.81 -7.07 9.52
N VAL A 158 6.64 -6.93 10.14
CA VAL A 158 5.35 -7.11 9.49
C VAL A 158 4.46 -5.92 9.82
N ASN A 159 3.77 -5.42 8.80
CA ASN A 159 2.73 -4.41 8.97
C ASN A 159 1.44 -4.95 8.36
N LYS A 160 0.32 -4.75 9.05
CA LYS A 160 -1.04 -5.03 8.58
C LYS A 160 -1.80 -3.72 8.58
N GLY A 161 -2.49 -3.44 7.49
CA GLY A 161 -3.30 -2.25 7.35
C GLY A 161 -3.85 -2.15 5.93
N ASP A 162 -4.75 -1.20 5.74
CA ASP A 162 -5.22 -0.86 4.42
C ASP A 162 -4.07 -0.25 3.62
N TRP A 163 -3.72 -0.89 2.52
CA TRP A 163 -2.74 -0.36 1.60
C TRP A 163 -3.42 -0.12 0.27
N LYS A 164 -3.12 1.04 -0.31
CA LYS A 164 -3.52 1.39 -1.66
C LYS A 164 -2.30 1.34 -2.55
N GLY A 165 -2.37 0.51 -3.57
CA GLY A 165 -1.31 0.29 -4.53
C GLY A 165 -1.66 0.87 -5.89
N SER A 166 -0.73 1.66 -6.42
CA SER A 166 -0.84 2.30 -7.74
C SER A 166 0.47 2.09 -8.49
N PRO A 167 0.64 0.93 -9.15
CA PRO A 167 1.87 0.61 -9.85
C PRO A 167 2.16 1.62 -10.97
N SER A 168 3.43 1.97 -11.17
CA SER A 168 3.87 2.88 -12.24
C SER A 168 3.99 2.22 -13.61
N TRP A 169 3.83 0.89 -13.69
CA TRP A 169 3.85 0.11 -14.92
C TRP A 169 2.45 -0.35 -15.31
N ALA A 170 2.25 -0.64 -16.59
CA ALA A 170 0.98 -1.10 -17.14
C ALA A 170 0.55 -2.49 -16.61
N PRO A 171 -0.76 -2.79 -16.57
CA PRO A 171 -1.24 -4.15 -16.36
C PRO A 171 -0.72 -5.12 -17.42
N SER A 172 -0.62 -6.40 -17.06
CA SER A 172 -0.20 -7.49 -17.94
C SER A 172 -1.39 -8.20 -18.57
N VAL A 173 -1.20 -8.71 -19.78
CA VAL A 173 -2.18 -9.52 -20.51
C VAL A 173 -1.51 -10.71 -21.18
N ALA A 174 -2.20 -11.85 -21.14
CA ALA A 174 -1.89 -13.04 -21.92
C ALA A 174 -3.19 -13.62 -22.50
N ALA A 175 -3.09 -14.50 -23.49
CA ALA A 175 -4.26 -15.19 -24.02
C ALA A 175 -3.94 -16.62 -24.44
N ASP A 176 -4.87 -17.53 -24.14
CA ASP A 176 -5.00 -18.80 -24.82
C ASP A 176 -6.02 -18.64 -25.96
N ALA A 177 -5.57 -18.74 -27.21
CA ALA A 177 -6.38 -18.45 -28.40
C ALA A 177 -6.27 -19.59 -29.42
N PRO A 178 -6.98 -20.72 -29.21
CA PRO A 178 -6.84 -21.93 -30.03
C PRO A 178 -7.22 -21.73 -31.51
N ASN A 179 -7.96 -20.67 -31.83
CA ASN A 179 -8.38 -20.32 -33.19
C ASN A 179 -7.63 -19.09 -33.75
N ASN A 180 -6.48 -18.71 -33.17
CA ASN A 180 -5.68 -17.53 -33.55
C ASN A 180 -6.51 -16.24 -33.68
N SER A 181 -7.55 -16.14 -32.86
CA SER A 181 -8.53 -15.06 -32.82
C SER A 181 -9.28 -15.12 -31.49
N THR A 182 -10.14 -14.15 -31.22
CA THR A 182 -11.02 -14.14 -30.05
C THR A 182 -12.05 -15.28 -30.00
N LEU A 183 -12.16 -16.12 -31.04
CA LEU A 183 -13.06 -17.27 -31.05
C LEU A 183 -12.60 -18.34 -30.05
N ASN A 184 -13.39 -18.56 -29.00
CA ASN A 184 -13.10 -19.47 -27.89
C ASN A 184 -11.77 -19.16 -27.19
N ALA A 185 -11.34 -17.90 -27.22
CA ALA A 185 -10.13 -17.48 -26.53
C ALA A 185 -10.41 -17.26 -25.03
N THR A 186 -9.40 -17.46 -24.19
CA THR A 186 -9.41 -17.00 -22.80
C THR A 186 -8.32 -15.95 -22.63
N VAL A 187 -8.70 -14.78 -22.16
CA VAL A 187 -7.79 -13.67 -21.88
C VAL A 187 -7.50 -13.65 -20.38
N TYR A 188 -6.21 -13.60 -20.03
CA TYR A 188 -5.73 -13.53 -18.67
C TYR A 188 -5.18 -12.13 -18.44
N VAL A 189 -5.63 -11.48 -17.36
CA VAL A 189 -5.22 -10.13 -17.01
C VAL A 189 -4.84 -10.05 -15.55
N SER A 190 -3.76 -9.34 -15.26
CA SER A 190 -3.26 -9.14 -13.91
C SER A 190 -2.55 -7.80 -13.79
N TRP A 191 -2.59 -7.21 -12.59
CA TRP A 191 -1.82 -6.01 -12.29
C TRP A 191 -1.26 -6.12 -10.88
N ASN A 192 -0.05 -6.69 -10.79
CA ASN A 192 0.60 -6.86 -9.51
C ASN A 192 0.79 -5.52 -8.81
N GLY A 193 0.39 -5.43 -7.54
CA GLY A 193 0.46 -4.20 -6.77
C GLY A 193 -0.73 -3.25 -6.94
N ALA A 194 -1.66 -3.45 -7.88
CA ALA A 194 -2.82 -2.57 -8.03
C ALA A 194 -3.99 -3.02 -7.12
N THR A 195 -4.50 -2.12 -6.29
CA THR A 195 -5.56 -2.42 -5.31
C THR A 195 -6.94 -1.95 -5.75
N ASP A 196 -7.01 -0.91 -6.56
CA ASP A 196 -8.27 -0.23 -6.89
C ASP A 196 -9.02 -0.81 -8.11
N VAL A 197 -8.46 -1.84 -8.74
CA VAL A 197 -9.08 -2.51 -9.89
C VAL A 197 -10.33 -3.27 -9.41
N ALA A 198 -11.51 -2.80 -9.81
CA ALA A 198 -12.80 -3.43 -9.54
C ALA A 198 -13.20 -4.40 -10.66
N SER A 199 -12.91 -4.05 -11.91
CA SER A 199 -13.21 -4.88 -13.07
C SER A 199 -12.18 -4.70 -14.18
N TRP A 200 -12.26 -5.59 -15.16
CA TRP A 200 -11.47 -5.59 -16.38
C TRP A 200 -12.39 -5.44 -17.59
N ALA A 201 -11.99 -4.59 -18.52
CA ALA A 201 -12.66 -4.40 -19.80
C ALA A 201 -11.76 -4.89 -20.93
N ILE A 202 -12.28 -5.80 -21.76
CA ILE A 202 -11.54 -6.42 -22.87
C ILE A 202 -11.95 -5.78 -24.19
N PHE A 203 -10.96 -5.28 -24.90
CA PHE A 203 -11.11 -4.67 -26.21
C PHE A 203 -10.50 -5.57 -27.27
N ALA A 204 -11.16 -5.69 -28.42
CA ALA A 204 -10.65 -6.46 -29.52
C ALA A 204 -10.92 -5.82 -30.89
N SER A 205 -9.91 -5.83 -31.77
CA SER A 205 -9.97 -5.25 -33.11
C SER A 205 -9.24 -6.12 -34.14
N ASN A 206 -9.54 -5.92 -35.42
CA ASN A 206 -8.72 -6.48 -36.52
C ASN A 206 -7.54 -5.57 -36.87
N ASP A 207 -7.48 -4.38 -36.28
CA ASP A 207 -6.42 -3.40 -36.43
C ASP A 207 -5.96 -2.96 -35.03
N HIS A 208 -4.69 -3.23 -34.70
CA HIS A 208 -4.11 -2.92 -33.40
C HIS A 208 -4.11 -1.41 -33.10
N SER A 209 -4.09 -0.56 -34.13
CA SER A 209 -4.06 0.90 -33.98
C SER A 209 -5.41 1.51 -33.59
N SER A 210 -6.52 0.77 -33.78
CA SER A 210 -7.87 1.23 -33.44
C SER A 210 -8.43 0.63 -32.15
N ILE A 211 -7.62 -0.14 -31.41
CA ILE A 211 -8.11 -0.95 -30.29
C ILE A 211 -8.76 -0.12 -29.17
N ASN A 212 -8.31 1.12 -28.96
CA ASN A 212 -8.83 2.03 -27.94
C ASN A 212 -10.22 2.59 -28.21
N ASN A 213 -10.80 2.33 -29.39
CA ASN A 213 -12.15 2.79 -29.68
C ASN A 213 -13.17 2.08 -28.78
N TYR A 214 -14.04 2.83 -28.12
CA TYR A 214 -15.10 2.32 -27.24
C TYR A 214 -15.99 1.25 -27.89
N THR A 215 -16.16 1.29 -29.23
CA THR A 215 -16.94 0.27 -29.97
C THR A 215 -16.25 -1.09 -30.04
N ASN A 216 -14.97 -1.17 -29.68
CA ASN A 216 -14.19 -2.42 -29.67
C ASN A 216 -14.25 -3.14 -28.32
N LEU A 217 -15.01 -2.64 -27.34
CA LEU A 217 -15.30 -3.35 -26.09
C LEU A 217 -16.09 -4.62 -26.39
N VAL A 218 -15.55 -5.79 -26.02
CA VAL A 218 -16.15 -7.10 -26.30
C VAL A 218 -16.54 -7.88 -25.04
N ALA A 219 -15.96 -7.56 -23.89
CA ALA A 219 -16.32 -8.17 -22.60
C ALA A 219 -15.94 -7.27 -21.43
N GLU A 220 -16.68 -7.41 -20.34
CA GLU A 220 -16.33 -6.86 -19.02
C GLU A 220 -16.44 -7.98 -17.99
N SER A 221 -15.52 -8.01 -17.03
CA SER A 221 -15.49 -9.04 -15.98
C SER A 221 -15.03 -8.44 -14.66
N PRO A 222 -15.69 -8.74 -13.52
CA PRO A 222 -15.19 -8.38 -12.21
C PRO A 222 -13.77 -8.91 -11.99
N ARG A 223 -12.95 -8.19 -11.22
CA ARG A 223 -11.64 -8.70 -10.82
C ARG A 223 -11.83 -9.91 -9.91
N HIS A 224 -11.10 -10.98 -10.21
CA HIS A 224 -10.98 -12.16 -9.37
C HIS A 224 -9.51 -12.40 -9.01
N GLY A 225 -9.18 -12.36 -7.72
CA GLY A 225 -7.84 -12.66 -7.21
C GLY A 225 -6.71 -11.79 -7.79
N PHE A 226 -5.54 -12.41 -7.94
CA PHE A 226 -4.35 -11.80 -8.56
C PHE A 226 -4.48 -11.72 -10.09
N GLU A 227 -4.88 -12.82 -10.72
CA GLU A 227 -5.09 -12.95 -12.17
C GLU A 227 -6.54 -13.32 -12.45
N THR A 228 -7.16 -12.59 -13.36
CA THR A 228 -8.54 -12.81 -13.80
C THR A 228 -8.54 -13.44 -15.18
N ALA A 229 -9.17 -14.61 -15.31
CA ALA A 229 -9.37 -15.32 -16.57
C ALA A 229 -10.75 -15.00 -17.15
N ILE A 230 -10.80 -14.54 -18.41
CA ILE A 230 -12.00 -14.04 -19.07
C ILE A 230 -12.19 -14.80 -20.38
N SER A 231 -13.17 -15.70 -20.41
CA SER A 231 -13.48 -16.50 -21.60
C SER A 231 -14.34 -15.72 -22.60
N LEU A 232 -13.90 -15.71 -23.86
CA LEU A 232 -14.58 -15.07 -25.00
C LEU A 232 -15.27 -16.16 -25.84
N SER A 233 -16.59 -16.27 -25.74
CA SER A 233 -17.38 -17.33 -26.39
C SER A 233 -18.25 -16.85 -27.55
N SER A 234 -18.28 -15.55 -27.83
CA SER A 234 -19.13 -14.99 -28.89
C SER A 234 -18.55 -15.25 -30.29
N LYS A 235 -19.35 -15.90 -31.14
CA LYS A 235 -19.02 -16.15 -32.56
C LYS A 235 -19.12 -14.89 -33.44
N ASN A 236 -19.79 -13.82 -32.97
CA ASN A 236 -20.04 -12.61 -33.76
C ASN A 236 -18.93 -11.57 -33.71
N THR A 237 -17.88 -11.79 -32.91
CA THR A 237 -16.80 -10.82 -32.68
C THR A 237 -15.43 -11.47 -32.80
N THR A 238 -15.19 -12.21 -33.90
CA THR A 238 -13.84 -12.72 -34.20
C THR A 238 -12.92 -11.54 -34.56
N ARG A 239 -11.86 -11.39 -33.77
CA ARG A 239 -10.87 -10.30 -33.85
C ARG A 239 -9.46 -10.85 -33.63
N ARG A 240 -8.46 -10.20 -34.22
CA ARG A 240 -7.05 -10.61 -34.15
C ARG A 240 -6.32 -10.06 -32.93
N TYR A 241 -6.54 -8.80 -32.59
CA TYR A 241 -5.80 -8.10 -31.55
C TYR A 241 -6.64 -7.94 -30.31
N VAL A 242 -6.01 -8.05 -29.14
CA VAL A 242 -6.64 -7.88 -27.83
C VAL A 242 -5.83 -6.90 -26.97
N GLY A 243 -6.54 -6.07 -26.23
CA GLY A 243 -6.01 -5.25 -25.15
C GLY A 243 -7.03 -5.22 -24.01
N ALA A 244 -6.59 -4.85 -22.81
CA ALA A 244 -7.46 -4.75 -21.67
C ALA A 244 -7.25 -3.45 -20.91
N ALA A 245 -8.30 -2.98 -20.26
CA ALA A 245 -8.25 -1.87 -19.33
C ALA A 245 -8.63 -2.34 -17.92
N ALA A 246 -7.87 -1.89 -16.93
CA ALA A 246 -8.22 -2.00 -15.52
C ALA A 246 -9.17 -0.85 -15.16
N VAL A 247 -10.29 -1.17 -14.52
CA VAL A 247 -11.39 -0.23 -14.27
C VAL A 247 -11.67 -0.16 -12.79
N SER A 248 -11.82 1.05 -12.28
CA SER A 248 -12.20 1.33 -10.88
C SER A 248 -13.70 1.10 -10.63
N SER A 249 -14.12 1.13 -9.37
CA SER A 249 -15.53 1.00 -8.98
C SER A 249 -16.42 2.16 -9.47
N SER A 250 -15.85 3.34 -9.76
CA SER A 250 -16.54 4.47 -10.38
C SER A 250 -16.69 4.34 -11.91
N GLY A 251 -16.01 3.37 -12.51
CA GLY A 251 -15.96 3.17 -13.97
C GLY A 251 -14.83 3.94 -14.66
N ASP A 252 -13.90 4.53 -13.91
CA ASP A 252 -12.73 5.20 -14.47
C ASP A 252 -11.66 4.18 -14.86
N VAL A 253 -11.02 4.38 -16.01
CA VAL A 253 -9.89 3.55 -16.45
C VAL A 253 -8.64 3.95 -15.67
N LEU A 254 -8.08 2.99 -14.94
CA LEU A 254 -6.89 3.16 -14.09
C LEU A 254 -5.59 2.94 -14.85
N GLY A 255 -5.62 2.07 -15.87
CA GLY A 255 -4.48 1.70 -16.69
C GLY A 255 -4.91 0.71 -17.77
N SER A 256 -4.09 0.57 -18.81
CA SER A 256 -4.39 -0.33 -19.92
C SER A 256 -3.16 -1.12 -20.34
N THR A 257 -3.38 -2.31 -20.87
CA THR A 257 -2.30 -3.24 -21.22
C THR A 257 -1.63 -2.83 -22.53
N ILE A 258 -0.54 -3.51 -22.89
CA ILE A 258 -0.13 -3.60 -24.29
C ILE A 258 -1.21 -4.28 -25.15
N VAL A 259 -1.10 -4.15 -26.46
CA VAL A 259 -1.89 -4.95 -27.40
C VAL A 259 -1.17 -6.26 -27.69
N ILE A 260 -1.88 -7.38 -27.69
CA ILE A 260 -1.36 -8.69 -28.09
C ILE A 260 -1.97 -9.16 -29.40
N ASP A 261 -1.16 -9.83 -30.23
CA ASP A 261 -1.56 -10.41 -31.50
C ASP A 261 -1.83 -11.91 -31.34
N LEU A 262 -3.11 -12.30 -31.41
CA LEU A 262 -3.52 -13.69 -31.23
C LEU A 262 -3.04 -14.61 -32.37
N GLN A 263 -2.66 -14.05 -33.53
CA GLN A 263 -2.08 -14.84 -34.64
C GLN A 263 -0.57 -15.06 -34.49
N ASN A 264 0.10 -14.30 -33.62
CA ASN A 264 1.52 -14.43 -33.34
C ASN A 264 1.76 -15.07 -31.95
N GLY A 265 0.86 -15.98 -31.54
CA GLY A 265 0.93 -16.67 -30.26
C GLY A 265 0.77 -15.75 -29.04
N GLY A 266 -0.02 -14.68 -29.16
CA GLY A 266 -0.26 -13.72 -28.07
C GLY A 266 0.92 -12.80 -27.78
N LYS A 267 1.91 -12.72 -28.68
CA LYS A 267 3.04 -11.79 -28.54
C LYS A 267 2.57 -10.33 -28.65
N PRO A 268 3.28 -9.39 -27.98
CA PRO A 268 2.97 -7.96 -28.08
C PRO A 268 2.96 -7.50 -29.55
N ALA A 269 1.89 -6.83 -29.96
CA ALA A 269 1.98 -5.86 -31.03
C ALA A 269 2.78 -4.67 -30.49
N THR A 270 3.60 -4.00 -31.29
CA THR A 270 4.50 -2.90 -30.87
C THR A 270 3.74 -1.59 -30.53
N VAL A 271 2.60 -1.69 -29.85
CA VAL A 271 1.75 -0.57 -29.44
C VAL A 271 1.14 -0.83 -28.07
N GLU A 272 1.03 0.24 -27.28
CA GLU A 272 0.19 0.25 -26.08
C GLU A 272 -1.28 0.32 -26.51
N SER A 273 -2.19 -0.25 -25.71
CA SER A 273 -3.60 -0.23 -26.08
C SER A 273 -4.22 1.15 -26.01
N GLY A 274 -3.71 2.06 -25.15
CA GLY A 274 -4.15 3.45 -25.09
C GLY A 274 -5.64 3.62 -24.72
N ILE A 275 -6.23 2.63 -24.05
CA ILE A 275 -7.63 2.69 -23.62
C ILE A 275 -7.71 3.61 -22.41
N VAL A 276 -8.47 4.71 -22.55
CA VAL A 276 -8.64 5.73 -21.49
C VAL A 276 -10.11 5.92 -21.08
N THR A 277 -11.04 5.36 -21.85
CA THR A 277 -12.47 5.41 -21.58
C THR A 277 -13.17 4.19 -22.16
N LEU A 278 -14.21 3.71 -21.49
CA LEU A 278 -15.13 2.69 -22.01
C LEU A 278 -16.33 3.31 -22.75
N LYS A 279 -16.51 4.62 -22.62
CA LYS A 279 -17.72 5.35 -23.02
C LYS A 279 -17.49 6.14 -24.30
N PRO A 280 -18.55 6.38 -25.10
CA PRO A 280 -18.47 7.33 -26.21
C PRO A 280 -18.09 8.73 -25.71
N PRO A 281 -17.47 9.56 -26.58
CA PRO A 281 -17.21 10.96 -26.25
C PRO A 281 -18.53 11.68 -25.92
N SER A 282 -18.50 12.56 -24.91
CA SER A 282 -19.67 13.37 -24.57
C SER A 282 -20.10 14.22 -25.77
N PRO A 283 -21.41 14.35 -26.05
CA PRO A 283 -21.87 15.21 -27.13
C PRO A 283 -21.40 16.64 -26.88
N SER A 284 -20.95 17.31 -27.94
CA SER A 284 -20.54 18.71 -27.87
C SER A 284 -21.68 19.55 -27.31
N PRO A 285 -21.42 20.49 -26.36
CA PRO A 285 -22.46 21.38 -25.89
C PRO A 285 -23.07 22.13 -27.08
N PRO A 286 -24.40 22.37 -27.09
CA PRO A 286 -25.05 23.08 -28.19
C PRO A 286 -24.41 24.47 -28.34
N PRO A 287 -24.24 24.96 -29.59
CA PRO A 287 -23.71 26.29 -29.82
C PRO A 287 -24.58 27.30 -29.07
N SER A 288 -23.95 28.15 -28.26
CA SER A 288 -24.64 29.21 -27.54
C SER A 288 -25.36 30.09 -28.56
N SER A 289 -26.69 30.16 -28.45
CA SER A 289 -27.48 31.12 -29.21
C SER A 289 -27.10 32.51 -28.74
N ALA A 290 -26.28 33.21 -29.53
CA ALA A 290 -26.06 34.63 -29.36
C ALA A 290 -27.41 35.32 -29.58
N SER A 291 -28.08 35.68 -28.48
CA SER A 291 -29.22 36.59 -28.52
C SER A 291 -28.70 37.94 -29.00
N GLY A 292 -29.05 38.28 -30.23
CA GLY A 292 -28.76 39.59 -30.81
C GLY A 292 -29.44 40.68 -29.99
N SER A 293 -28.69 41.30 -29.08
CA SER A 293 -29.08 42.58 -28.50
C SER A 293 -28.92 43.65 -29.58
N ARG A 294 -30.05 44.03 -30.20
CA ARG A 294 -30.18 45.30 -30.91
C ARG A 294 -29.84 46.42 -29.93
N ARG A 295 -28.68 47.07 -30.11
CA ARG A 295 -28.44 48.42 -29.60
C ARG A 295 -28.63 49.41 -30.74
N THR A 296 -29.65 50.26 -30.56
CA THR A 296 -29.84 51.54 -31.24
C THR A 296 -28.66 52.47 -30.92
N GLY A 297 -28.22 53.25 -31.91
CA GLY A 297 -26.91 53.90 -31.92
C GLY A 297 -26.79 55.23 -31.16
N SER A 298 -25.55 55.73 -31.14
CA SER A 298 -25.18 57.14 -31.38
C SER A 298 -23.65 57.26 -31.44
N GLU A 299 -23.21 57.80 -32.57
CA GLU A 299 -22.08 58.70 -32.89
C GLU A 299 -20.68 58.63 -32.23
N CYS A 300 -19.73 58.78 -33.16
CA CYS A 300 -18.29 59.05 -33.12
C CYS A 300 -17.75 59.99 -32.03
N ILE A 301 -16.48 59.78 -31.63
CA ILE A 301 -15.31 60.58 -32.06
C ILE A 301 -14.01 59.96 -31.52
N THR A 302 -12.98 60.03 -32.35
CA THR A 302 -11.57 59.64 -32.19
C THR A 302 -10.81 60.41 -31.10
N GLY A 303 -9.88 59.75 -30.41
CA GLY A 303 -8.82 60.39 -29.63
C GLY A 303 -7.71 59.40 -29.28
N GLU A 304 -6.52 59.63 -29.85
CA GLU A 304 -5.23 59.05 -29.47
C GLU A 304 -4.82 59.51 -28.06
N GLU A 305 -4.15 58.66 -27.27
CA GLU A 305 -2.80 58.92 -26.71
C GLU A 305 -2.29 57.77 -25.81
N GLU A 306 -0.97 57.81 -25.61
CA GLU A 306 -0.01 56.77 -25.23
C GLU A 306 0.06 56.36 -23.74
N GLY A 307 0.89 55.32 -23.49
CA GLY A 307 1.52 54.98 -22.20
C GLY A 307 0.97 53.67 -21.60
N GLY A 308 1.71 52.61 -21.32
CA GLY A 308 3.09 52.49 -20.83
C GLY A 308 3.04 51.59 -19.57
N HIS A 309 4.02 50.66 -19.44
CA HIS A 309 4.20 49.65 -18.37
C HIS A 309 3.38 48.35 -18.53
N GLY A 310 3.94 47.14 -18.64
CA GLY A 310 5.26 46.64 -18.28
C GLY A 310 5.24 46.01 -16.89
N VAL A 311 4.85 44.74 -16.78
CA VAL A 311 5.15 43.88 -15.63
C VAL A 311 5.29 42.43 -16.10
N ASP A 312 6.53 41.96 -16.08
CA ASP A 312 6.93 40.56 -16.08
C ASP A 312 6.36 39.82 -14.86
N THR A 313 5.88 38.60 -15.06
CA THR A 313 5.82 37.61 -13.97
C THR A 313 6.60 36.36 -14.33
N GLU A 314 7.64 36.18 -13.53
CA GLU A 314 8.69 35.21 -13.56
C GLU A 314 8.17 33.79 -13.25
N LYS A 315 8.64 32.82 -14.05
CA LYS A 315 8.51 31.38 -13.80
C LYS A 315 9.31 31.00 -12.55
N ARG A 316 8.71 30.20 -11.66
CA ARG A 316 9.47 29.34 -10.73
C ARG A 316 9.21 27.89 -11.06
N ASP A 317 10.22 27.27 -11.66
CA ASP A 317 10.46 25.84 -11.59
C ASP A 317 10.93 25.47 -10.19
N THR A 318 10.33 24.43 -9.61
CA THR A 318 10.94 23.67 -8.52
C THR A 318 10.83 22.20 -8.86
N GLY A 319 11.97 21.60 -9.20
CA GLY A 319 12.13 20.16 -9.26
C GLY A 319 12.28 19.56 -7.87
N TRP A 320 11.63 18.42 -7.69
CA TRP A 320 12.08 17.23 -6.98
C TRP A 320 11.53 16.03 -7.75
#